data_AF-A0A1Z8NDM2-F1
#
_entry.id   AF-A0A1Z8NDM2-F1
#
_cell.length_a   1.000
_cell.length_b   1.000
_cell.length_c   1.000
_cell.angle_alpha   90.00
_cell.angle_beta   90.00
_cell.angle_gamma   90.00
#
_symmetry.space_group_name_H-M   'P 1'
#
loop_
_entity.id
_entity.type
_entity.pdbx_description
1 polymer ?
#
loop_
_entity_poly.entity_id
_entity_poly.type
_entity_poly.pdbx_seq_one_letter_code
_entity_poly.pdbx_strand_id
1 'polypeptide(L)' 'KEVSKVHIDGPLGVRGRNSNNDVIRKELDWDYSQTLEEGIRKTYSWISSQIESDNYTPFYHPV' A
#
# COMPACT_ATOMS: atom_id res chain seq x y z
N LYS A 1 2.64 -22.25 12.95
CA LYS A 1 1.71 -21.24 13.47
C LYS A 1 0.54 -21.21 12.50
N GLU A 2 -0.65 -21.61 12.93
CA GLU A 2 -1.84 -21.62 12.07
C GLU A 2 -2.34 -20.18 11.93
N VAL A 3 -2.55 -19.70 10.70
CA VAL A 3 -3.03 -18.34 10.42
C VAL A 3 -4.43 -18.45 9.84
N SER A 4 -5.41 -17.87 10.52
CA SER A 4 -6.81 -17.81 10.07
C SER A 4 -7.19 -16.40 9.64
N LYS A 5 -8.06 -16.28 8.63
CA LYS A 5 -8.64 -15.00 8.22
C LYS A 5 -9.77 -14.63 9.18
N VAL A 6 -9.54 -13.62 10.01
CA VAL A 6 -10.61 -12.96 10.77
C VAL A 6 -11.11 -11.78 9.94
N HIS A 7 -12.39 -11.78 9.56
CA HIS A 7 -13.01 -10.64 8.89
C HIS A 7 -13.55 -9.68 9.94
N ILE A 8 -13.09 -8.43 9.90
CA ILE A 8 -13.62 -7.32 10.68
C ILE A 8 -14.41 -6.44 9.72
N ASP A 9 -15.65 -6.10 10.07
CA ASP A 9 -16.52 -5.29 9.23
C ASP A 9 -15.90 -3.91 8.97
N GLY A 10 -16.03 -3.42 7.74
CA GLY A 10 -15.49 -2.14 7.32
C GLY A 10 -15.85 -1.81 5.86
N PRO A 11 -15.60 -0.58 5.40
CA PRO A 11 -15.88 -0.21 4.02
C PRO A 11 -15.00 -1.02 3.05
N LEU A 12 -15.64 -1.88 2.24
CA LEU A 12 -14.94 -2.80 1.32
C LEU A 12 -14.54 -2.16 -0.01
N GLY A 13 -15.15 -1.03 -0.37
CA GLY A 13 -14.97 -0.44 -1.70
C GLY A 13 -15.40 -1.39 -2.83
N VAL A 14 -14.71 -1.33 -3.97
CA VAL A 14 -14.97 -2.23 -5.10
C VAL A 14 -14.17 -3.53 -4.98
N ARG A 15 -14.66 -4.62 -5.56
CA ARG A 15 -14.03 -5.95 -5.47
C ARG A 15 -12.69 -6.10 -6.20
N GLY A 16 -12.39 -5.23 -7.16
CA GLY A 16 -11.13 -5.30 -7.91
C GLY A 16 -10.93 -4.11 -8.83
N ARG A 17 -9.67 -3.70 -9.02
CA ARG A 17 -9.23 -2.69 -9.98
C ARG A 17 -7.86 -3.08 -10.50
N ASN A 18 -7.64 -2.85 -11.79
CA ASN A 18 -6.32 -2.91 -12.40
C ASN A 18 -6.22 -1.84 -13.49
N SER A 19 -5.02 -1.35 -13.76
CA SER A 19 -4.77 -0.40 -14.84
C SER A 19 -4.64 -1.14 -16.16
N ASN A 20 -5.22 -0.60 -17.23
CA ASN A 20 -4.83 -0.93 -18.60
C ASN A 20 -3.80 0.12 -19.03
N ASN A 21 -2.59 -0.33 -19.37
CA ASN A 21 -1.47 0.54 -19.72
C ASN A 21 -1.23 0.69 -21.24
N ASP A 22 -2.14 0.22 -22.09
CA ASP A 22 -1.95 0.23 -23.54
C ASP A 22 -1.79 1.66 -24.09
N VAL A 23 -2.59 2.61 -23.59
CA VAL A 23 -2.53 4.01 -24.03
C VAL A 23 -1.25 4.70 -23.57
N ILE A 24 -0.82 4.52 -22.33
CA ILE A 24 0.38 5.20 -21.82
C ILE A 24 1.65 4.68 -22.50
N ARG A 25 1.73 3.37 -22.77
CA ARG A 25 2.82 2.79 -23.55
C ARG A 25 2.83 3.31 -24.98
N LYS A 26 1.67 3.44 -25.61
CA LYS A 26 1.55 3.93 -26.99
C LYS A 26 1.93 5.41 -27.12
N GLU A 27 1.40 6.25 -26.25
CA GLU A 27 1.50 7.71 -26.42
C GLU A 27 2.77 8.29 -25.80
N LEU A 28 3.29 7.67 -24.73
CA LEU A 28 4.43 8.21 -23.96
C LEU A 28 5.65 7.29 -23.95
N ASP A 29 5.57 6.09 -24.54
CA ASP A 29 6.63 5.06 -24.47
C ASP A 29 7.08 4.80 -23.01
N TRP A 30 6.11 4.79 -22.09
CA TRP A 30 6.37 4.65 -20.66
C TRP A 30 5.64 3.45 -20.08
N ASP A 31 6.31 2.74 -19.16
CA ASP A 31 5.73 1.68 -18.35
C ASP A 31 6.28 1.70 -16.91
N TYR A 32 5.60 1.01 -15.99
CA TYR A 32 6.09 0.86 -14.62
C TYR A 32 7.31 -0.07 -14.58
N SER A 33 8.33 0.32 -13.80
CA SER A 33 9.53 -0.50 -13.57
C SER A 33 9.61 -1.08 -12.16
N GLN A 34 8.82 -0.55 -11.23
CA GLN A 34 8.85 -0.94 -9.82
C GLN A 34 7.85 -2.06 -9.55
N THR A 35 8.32 -3.17 -8.96
CA THR A 35 7.44 -4.24 -8.47
C THR A 35 6.67 -3.80 -7.23
N LEU A 36 5.48 -4.40 -7.01
CA LEU A 36 4.68 -4.15 -5.81
C LEU A 36 5.46 -4.47 -4.53
N GLU A 37 6.15 -5.62 -4.50
CA GLU A 37 6.92 -6.06 -3.33
C GLU A 37 7.94 -5.02 -2.90
N GLU A 38 8.74 -4.52 -3.84
CA GLU A 38 9.80 -3.57 -3.52
C GLU A 38 9.24 -2.19 -3.17
N GLY A 39 8.13 -1.77 -3.80
CA GLY A 39 7.40 -0.59 -3.39
C GLY A 39 6.93 -0.69 -1.93
N ILE A 40 6.27 -1.79 -1.57
CA ILE A 40 5.81 -2.05 -0.20
C ILE A 40 6.98 -2.10 0.78
N ARG A 41 8.10 -2.74 0.41
CA ARG A 41 9.31 -2.80 1.25
C ARG A 41 9.84 -1.41 1.58
N LYS A 42 10.01 -0.54 0.57
CA LYS A 42 10.48 0.84 0.77
C LYS A 42 9.51 1.65 1.62
N THR A 43 8.21 1.54 1.32
CA THR A 43 7.17 2.24 2.09
C THR A 43 7.15 1.78 3.55
N TYR A 44 7.24 0.47 3.81
CA TYR A 44 7.31 -0.08 5.15
C TYR A 44 8.51 0.49 5.93
N SER A 45 9.70 0.41 5.34
CA SER A 45 10.92 0.93 5.98
C SER A 45 10.82 2.43 6.29
N TRP A 46 10.21 3.21 5.39
CA TRP A 46 9.96 4.63 5.63
C TRP A 46 8.98 4.85 6.78
N ILE A 47 7.83 4.15 6.82
CA ILE A 47 6.86 4.25 7.91
C ILE A 47 7.50 3.88 9.25
N SER A 48 8.29 2.80 9.31
CA SER A 48 8.99 2.37 10.52
C SER A 48 9.89 3.48 11.05
N SER A 49 10.67 4.12 10.18
CA SER A 49 11.56 5.21 10.59
C SER A 49 10.79 6.46 11.05
N GLN A 50 9.57 6.69 10.54
CA GLN A 50 8.73 7.80 11.03
C GLN A 50 8.20 7.50 12.45
N ILE A 51 7.80 6.26 12.72
CA ILE A 51 7.33 5.83 14.05
C ILE A 51 8.46 5.87 15.08
N GLU A 52 9.67 5.48 14.67
CA GLU A 52 10.86 5.51 15.52
C GLU A 52 11.39 6.93 15.77
N SER A 53 10.93 7.93 15.00
CA SER A 53 11.37 9.31 15.19
C SER A 53 10.79 9.93 16.47
N ASP A 54 11.59 10.74 17.16
CA ASP A 54 11.24 11.36 18.44
C ASP A 54 10.01 12.28 18.39
N ASN A 55 9.55 12.65 17.19
CA ASN A 55 8.38 13.51 16.99
C ASN A 55 7.07 12.72 16.78
N TYR A 56 7.10 11.39 16.85
CA TYR A 56 5.90 10.59 16.70
C TYR A 56 5.04 10.67 17.96
N THR A 57 3.88 11.32 17.84
CA THR A 57 2.80 11.26 18.83
C THR A 57 1.67 10.39 18.27
N PRO A 58 1.35 9.23 18.88
CA PRO A 58 0.29 8.38 18.40
C PRO A 58 -1.06 9.11 18.46
N PHE A 59 -1.72 9.27 17.31
CA PHE A 59 -3.12 9.66 17.27
C PHE A 59 -3.96 8.48 17.76
N TYR A 60 -4.41 8.53 19.02
CA TYR A 60 -5.44 7.61 19.51
C TYR A 60 -6.78 8.02 18.88
N HIS A 61 -7.20 7.29 17.85
CA HIS A 61 -8.61 7.24 17.44
C HIS A 61 -9.24 6.04 18.14
N PRO A 62 -10.20 6.24 19.06
CA PRO A 62 -11.00 5.13 19.56
C PRO A 62 -11.85 4.62 18.40
N VAL A 63 -11.48 3.45 17.87
CA VAL A 63 -12.30 2.67 16.94
C VAL A 63 -13.27 1.80 17.72
#